data_AF-A0A928LZG0-F1
#
_entry.id   AF-A0A928LZG0-F1
#
_cell.length_a   1.000
_cell.length_b   1.000
_cell.length_c   1.000
_cell.angle_alpha   90.00
_cell.angle_beta   90.00
_cell.angle_gamma   90.00
#
_symmetry.space_group_name_H-M   'P 1'
#
loop_
_entity.id
_entity.type
_entity.pdbx_description
1 polymer ?
#
loop_
_entity_poly.entity_id
_entity_poly.type
_entity_poly.pdbx_seq_one_letter_code
_entity_poly.pdbx_strand_id
1 'polypeptide(L)'
;MKRMRRILSLLLTICLLAQCYITTTSATEEYVFPDDWSREPLMFAVENGILAGDENRDLRPSDNMTRAEMAAVLVRILGAKETVDLTSYTDVDPNGWYYSELSSAVACGIFSGVSAKSMQPNHPITREQAVVVLCRAFGIVTDDRTAYQSFSDQRSISAYARDAVSAMKAQGMMQGYDDGTFRPLRLISRAEVAKLLYCAFDCIADTPEEIAASGTVIYRGEAPVPTELNLEGTLILGQGCGSFSIGSWIIQEGLVLRNRKDSLIDLRGLNTPQVVCAPTSAAVTLGEVEKLYLWGNGCVIDGTATKLDVLGGSHVFNGDCASVLLRSGKLTLNGNVSDAQLEASTTLEMNGEAECITILGEYANLSGSGMVKKIVSYPKNKTITVAYDELEDIWWQRYWEEYEGALEVVQTQVIPSTVLKRATMYADKAMTTQIRILEVGTKVFFEYHPDERIQVSLEDGTIGWIMRFVCSDTTDLVTTDGTMDYTQIVKEGFVNLNGYDSSTDYLIWVSRYTQKVIVFKGEKENWKLLHTFPCSTGKNETPTPAGVFEIFKHTKQWNFSDHCVRQVSSFNGGHAFHTVLLNYDGTYYNGRVGIPLSHGCVRLPIDNADYIYRYIPLGTRVVVY
;
A
#
# COMPACT_ATOMS: atom_id res chain seq x y z
N MET A 1 -52.57 -75.84 -2.42
CA MET A 1 -51.38 -74.97 -2.19
C MET A 1 -50.61 -74.58 -3.47
N LYS A 2 -50.27 -75.49 -4.40
CA LYS A 2 -49.50 -75.15 -5.63
C LYS A 2 -50.22 -74.19 -6.60
N ARG A 3 -51.55 -74.29 -6.73
CA ARG A 3 -52.36 -73.41 -7.61
C ARG A 3 -52.47 -71.97 -7.07
N MET A 4 -52.51 -71.83 -5.74
CA MET A 4 -52.57 -70.52 -5.05
C MET A 4 -51.21 -69.79 -5.09
N ARG A 5 -50.10 -70.53 -5.03
CA ARG A 5 -48.75 -69.98 -5.21
C ARG A 5 -48.50 -69.47 -6.64
N ARG A 6 -49.04 -70.14 -7.67
CA ARG A 6 -48.91 -69.68 -9.07
C ARG A 6 -49.71 -68.40 -9.35
N ILE A 7 -50.87 -68.24 -8.72
CA ILE A 7 -51.69 -67.02 -8.85
C ILE A 7 -51.04 -65.86 -8.08
N LEU A 8 -50.49 -66.10 -6.89
CA LEU A 8 -49.73 -65.08 -6.15
C LEU A 8 -48.44 -64.65 -6.88
N SER A 9 -47.71 -65.59 -7.51
CA SER A 9 -46.51 -65.25 -8.27
C SER A 9 -46.80 -64.50 -9.57
N LEU A 10 -47.95 -64.76 -10.23
CA LEU A 10 -48.39 -63.99 -11.40
C LEU A 10 -48.84 -62.56 -11.01
N LEU A 11 -49.52 -62.40 -9.87
CA LEU A 11 -49.91 -61.09 -9.35
C LEU A 11 -48.68 -60.26 -8.90
N LEU A 12 -47.66 -60.89 -8.32
CA LEU A 12 -46.43 -60.19 -7.94
C LEU A 12 -45.58 -59.75 -9.14
N THR A 13 -45.56 -60.52 -10.23
CA THR A 13 -44.84 -60.15 -11.47
C THR A 13 -45.58 -59.08 -12.27
N ILE A 14 -46.91 -59.04 -12.23
CA ILE A 14 -47.70 -57.94 -12.81
C ILE A 14 -47.52 -56.64 -12.00
N CYS A 15 -47.40 -56.73 -10.66
CA CYS A 15 -47.08 -55.56 -9.83
C CYS A 15 -45.63 -55.04 -10.00
N LEU A 16 -44.67 -55.90 -10.39
CA LEU A 16 -43.29 -55.50 -10.68
C LEU A 16 -43.09 -54.99 -12.12
N LEU A 17 -44.02 -55.28 -13.04
CA LEU A 17 -44.05 -54.75 -14.42
C LEU A 17 -44.95 -53.53 -14.58
N ALA A 18 -45.72 -53.16 -13.55
CA ALA A 18 -46.24 -51.81 -13.40
C ALA A 18 -45.09 -50.89 -12.98
N GLN A 19 -44.11 -50.70 -13.88
CA GLN A 19 -43.37 -49.45 -13.89
C GLN A 19 -44.45 -48.38 -13.99
N CYS A 20 -44.66 -47.66 -12.89
CA CYS A 20 -45.27 -46.36 -12.96
C CYS A 20 -44.40 -45.59 -13.94
N TYR A 21 -44.86 -45.46 -15.19
CA TYR A 21 -44.42 -44.37 -16.02
C TYR A 21 -44.89 -43.14 -15.26
N ILE A 22 -44.05 -42.64 -14.36
CA ILE A 22 -44.11 -41.23 -14.00
C ILE A 22 -43.76 -40.57 -15.32
N THR A 23 -44.78 -40.25 -16.12
CA THR A 23 -44.65 -39.20 -17.11
C THR A 23 -44.31 -37.97 -16.29
N THR A 24 -43.02 -37.66 -16.20
CA THR A 24 -42.59 -36.32 -15.84
C THR A 24 -43.15 -35.45 -16.95
N THR A 25 -44.35 -34.91 -16.76
CA THR A 25 -44.81 -33.77 -17.55
C THR A 25 -43.72 -32.74 -17.42
N SER A 26 -43.06 -32.41 -18.53
CA SER A 26 -42.03 -31.39 -18.53
C SER A 26 -42.65 -30.12 -17.93
N ALA A 27 -41.92 -29.43 -17.08
CA ALA A 27 -42.40 -28.21 -16.43
C ALA A 27 -42.93 -27.18 -17.46
N THR A 28 -42.52 -27.27 -18.73
CA THR A 28 -42.93 -26.42 -19.84
C THR A 28 -44.31 -26.70 -20.44
N GLU A 29 -44.89 -27.89 -20.29
CA GLU A 29 -46.19 -28.23 -20.90
C GLU A 29 -47.37 -27.46 -20.27
N GLU A 30 -47.15 -26.87 -19.11
CA GLU A 30 -48.18 -26.16 -18.35
C GLU A 30 -48.06 -24.62 -18.45
N TYR A 31 -47.06 -24.09 -19.18
CA TYR A 31 -46.85 -22.65 -19.39
C TYR A 31 -47.27 -22.20 -20.79
N VAL A 32 -47.79 -20.98 -20.90
CA VAL A 32 -48.09 -20.34 -22.18
C VAL A 32 -46.94 -19.45 -22.60
N PHE A 33 -46.28 -19.79 -23.71
CA PHE A 33 -45.17 -19.02 -24.27
C PHE A 33 -45.61 -18.19 -25.49
N PRO A 34 -45.17 -16.93 -25.61
CA PRO A 34 -45.34 -16.15 -26.84
C PRO A 34 -44.74 -16.85 -28.06
N ASP A 35 -45.23 -16.49 -29.25
CA ASP A 35 -44.65 -16.88 -30.53
C ASP A 35 -43.83 -15.70 -31.11
N ASP A 36 -42.80 -15.31 -30.36
CA ASP A 36 -41.92 -14.19 -30.70
C ASP A 36 -40.49 -14.43 -30.18
N TRP A 37 -39.64 -13.40 -30.25
CA TRP A 37 -38.23 -13.44 -29.85
C TRP A 37 -38.02 -13.85 -28.38
N SER A 38 -39.03 -13.73 -27.52
CA SER A 38 -38.95 -14.04 -26.10
C SER A 38 -39.24 -15.51 -25.77
N ARG A 39 -39.73 -16.29 -26.75
CA ARG A 39 -40.13 -17.69 -26.56
C ARG A 39 -39.01 -18.56 -25.97
N GLU A 40 -37.91 -18.72 -26.70
CA GLU A 40 -36.79 -19.57 -26.28
C GLU A 40 -36.16 -19.09 -24.96
N PRO A 41 -35.92 -17.78 -24.74
CA PRO A 41 -35.46 -17.31 -23.45
C PRO A 41 -36.37 -17.63 -22.26
N LEU A 42 -37.69 -17.50 -22.44
CA LEU A 42 -38.66 -17.79 -21.39
C LEU A 42 -38.73 -19.29 -21.13
N MET A 43 -38.69 -20.12 -22.18
CA MET A 43 -38.62 -21.58 -22.03
C MET A 43 -37.37 -21.99 -21.26
N PHE A 44 -36.19 -21.49 -21.65
CA PHE A 44 -34.94 -21.71 -20.91
C PHE A 44 -35.05 -21.32 -19.43
N ALA A 45 -35.65 -20.17 -19.13
CA ALA A 45 -35.80 -19.72 -17.75
C ALA A 45 -36.76 -20.60 -16.92
N VAL A 46 -37.82 -21.13 -17.54
CA VAL A 46 -38.77 -22.04 -16.88
C VAL A 46 -38.17 -23.44 -16.69
N GLU A 47 -37.53 -23.99 -17.72
CA GLU A 47 -36.89 -25.32 -17.69
C GLU A 47 -35.82 -25.42 -16.61
N ASN A 48 -35.07 -24.34 -16.42
CA ASN A 48 -34.04 -24.26 -15.38
C ASN A 48 -34.58 -23.81 -14.01
N GLY A 49 -35.90 -23.65 -13.85
CA GLY A 49 -36.54 -23.25 -12.59
C GLY A 49 -36.21 -21.84 -12.12
N ILE A 50 -35.72 -20.97 -13.01
CA ILE A 50 -35.28 -19.61 -12.71
C ILE A 50 -36.49 -18.69 -12.60
N LEU A 51 -37.41 -18.79 -13.57
CA LEU A 51 -38.59 -17.95 -13.67
C LEU A 51 -39.85 -18.80 -13.53
N ALA A 52 -40.75 -18.34 -12.67
CA ALA A 52 -42.07 -18.92 -12.48
C ALA A 52 -43.15 -17.89 -12.83
N GLY A 53 -44.27 -18.39 -13.35
CA GLY A 53 -45.47 -17.59 -13.64
C GLY A 53 -46.29 -17.35 -12.38
N ASP A 54 -47.42 -16.67 -12.55
CA ASP A 54 -48.42 -16.54 -11.49
C ASP A 54 -49.16 -17.86 -11.21
N GLU A 55 -50.21 -17.82 -10.38
CA GLU A 55 -51.02 -19.00 -10.02
C GLU A 55 -51.62 -19.71 -11.25
N ASN A 56 -51.80 -19.01 -12.36
CA ASN A 56 -52.29 -19.54 -13.63
C ASN A 56 -51.16 -19.90 -14.60
N ARG A 57 -49.91 -19.84 -14.14
CA ARG A 57 -48.69 -20.06 -14.95
C ARG A 57 -48.53 -19.05 -16.09
N ASP A 58 -49.12 -17.86 -15.96
CA ASP A 58 -48.82 -16.76 -16.86
C ASP A 58 -47.47 -16.14 -16.48
N LEU A 59 -46.53 -16.14 -17.42
CA LEU A 59 -45.19 -15.58 -17.22
C LEU A 59 -45.17 -14.06 -17.25
N ARG A 60 -46.23 -13.41 -17.76
CA ARG A 60 -46.35 -11.96 -17.95
C ARG A 60 -45.09 -11.33 -18.55
N PRO A 61 -44.67 -11.76 -19.74
CA PRO A 61 -43.34 -11.45 -20.29
C PRO A 61 -43.09 -9.95 -20.52
N SER A 62 -44.15 -9.17 -20.75
CA SER A 62 -44.07 -7.72 -20.98
C SER A 62 -44.09 -6.89 -19.68
N ASP A 63 -44.42 -7.50 -18.54
CA ASP A 63 -44.45 -6.77 -17.27
C ASP A 63 -43.02 -6.41 -16.83
N ASN A 64 -42.88 -5.25 -16.20
CA ASN A 64 -41.60 -4.80 -15.67
C ASN A 64 -41.25 -5.63 -14.43
N MET A 65 -40.05 -6.20 -14.41
CA MET A 65 -39.58 -6.99 -13.29
C MET A 65 -39.31 -6.10 -12.07
N THR A 66 -39.79 -6.50 -10.91
CA THR A 66 -39.52 -5.85 -9.63
C THR A 66 -38.13 -6.22 -9.11
N ARG A 67 -37.62 -5.43 -8.16
CA ARG A 67 -36.35 -5.71 -7.47
C ARG A 67 -36.37 -7.07 -6.75
N ALA A 68 -37.49 -7.42 -6.12
CA ALA A 68 -37.69 -8.71 -5.47
C ALA A 68 -37.67 -9.89 -6.45
N GLU A 69 -38.35 -9.78 -7.60
CA GLU A 69 -38.33 -10.82 -8.63
C GLU A 69 -36.95 -11.01 -9.24
N MET A 70 -36.21 -9.92 -9.49
CA MET A 70 -34.83 -10.02 -9.95
C MET A 70 -33.94 -10.72 -8.92
N ALA A 71 -34.09 -10.40 -7.63
CA ALA A 71 -33.36 -11.08 -6.56
C ALA A 71 -33.65 -12.60 -6.55
N ALA A 72 -34.93 -12.98 -6.67
CA ALA A 72 -35.35 -14.38 -6.77
C ALA A 72 -34.72 -15.12 -7.95
N VAL A 73 -34.77 -14.53 -9.14
CA VAL A 73 -34.17 -15.05 -10.36
C VAL A 73 -32.67 -15.32 -10.17
N LEU A 74 -31.92 -14.35 -9.63
CA LEU A 74 -30.47 -14.47 -9.46
C LEU A 74 -30.07 -15.45 -8.35
N VAL A 75 -30.88 -15.58 -7.30
CA VAL A 75 -30.63 -16.55 -6.23
C VAL A 75 -30.86 -17.98 -6.70
N ARG A 76 -31.92 -18.22 -7.47
CA ARG A 76 -32.25 -19.56 -8.03
C ARG A 76 -31.20 -20.05 -9.01
N ILE A 77 -30.74 -19.19 -9.92
CA ILE A 77 -29.72 -19.58 -10.89
C ILE A 77 -28.36 -19.86 -10.21
N LEU A 78 -28.04 -19.15 -9.12
CA LEU A 78 -26.83 -19.40 -8.32
C LEU A 78 -26.96 -20.54 -7.31
N GLY A 79 -28.16 -21.12 -7.12
CA GLY A 79 -28.40 -22.14 -6.09
C GLY A 79 -28.18 -21.61 -4.66
N ALA A 80 -28.37 -20.32 -4.42
CA ALA A 80 -28.15 -19.69 -3.12
C ALA A 80 -29.30 -19.96 -2.15
N LYS A 81 -28.95 -20.24 -0.89
CA LYS A 81 -29.90 -20.61 0.17
C LYS A 81 -29.65 -19.91 1.50
N GLU A 82 -28.51 -19.23 1.65
CA GLU A 82 -28.15 -18.55 2.90
C GLU A 82 -28.94 -17.26 3.05
N THR A 83 -29.51 -17.03 4.22
CA THR A 83 -30.35 -15.85 4.50
C THR A 83 -29.74 -14.97 5.58
N VAL A 84 -29.97 -13.66 5.48
CA VAL A 84 -29.70 -12.66 6.53
C VAL A 84 -30.98 -11.98 7.02
N ASP A 85 -30.94 -11.40 8.22
CA ASP A 85 -32.08 -10.63 8.73
C ASP A 85 -32.25 -9.31 7.96
N LEU A 86 -33.48 -9.05 7.51
CA LEU A 86 -33.86 -7.84 6.77
C LEU A 86 -34.81 -6.93 7.56
N THR A 87 -35.09 -7.22 8.84
CA THR A 87 -36.06 -6.44 9.64
C THR A 87 -35.69 -4.97 9.85
N SER A 88 -34.43 -4.59 9.60
CA SER A 88 -33.98 -3.19 9.60
C SER A 88 -34.54 -2.37 8.43
N TYR A 89 -35.00 -3.03 7.36
CA TYR A 89 -35.67 -2.41 6.22
C TYR A 89 -37.17 -2.33 6.47
N THR A 90 -37.69 -1.11 6.61
CA THR A 90 -39.09 -0.89 7.05
C THR A 90 -40.13 -1.25 6.00
N ASP A 91 -39.71 -1.43 4.75
CA ASP A 91 -40.57 -1.76 3.60
C ASP A 91 -40.46 -3.23 3.16
N VAL A 92 -39.78 -4.06 3.96
CA VAL A 92 -39.67 -5.50 3.75
C VAL A 92 -40.63 -6.20 4.70
N ASP A 93 -41.60 -6.94 4.15
CA ASP A 93 -42.50 -7.79 4.94
C ASP A 93 -41.82 -9.15 5.24
N PRO A 94 -41.58 -9.51 6.51
CA PRO A 94 -41.01 -10.81 6.89
C PRO A 94 -41.82 -12.02 6.40
N ASN A 95 -43.10 -11.85 6.11
CA ASN A 95 -43.97 -12.91 5.58
C ASN A 95 -44.19 -12.81 4.07
N GLY A 96 -43.55 -11.86 3.40
CA GLY A 96 -43.66 -11.70 1.95
C GLY A 96 -43.05 -12.89 1.21
N TRP A 97 -43.66 -13.28 0.08
CA TRP A 97 -43.18 -14.40 -0.75
C TRP A 97 -41.70 -14.27 -1.15
N TYR A 98 -41.24 -13.04 -1.32
CA TYR A 98 -39.89 -12.70 -1.74
C TYR A 98 -38.88 -12.67 -0.60
N TYR A 99 -39.30 -12.76 0.66
CA TYR A 99 -38.44 -12.45 1.80
C TYR A 99 -37.18 -13.33 1.82
N SER A 100 -37.35 -14.65 1.69
CA SER A 100 -36.25 -15.61 1.73
C SER A 100 -35.23 -15.39 0.61
N GLU A 101 -35.71 -15.16 -0.61
CA GLU A 101 -34.86 -14.99 -1.78
C GLU A 101 -34.20 -13.61 -1.81
N LEU A 102 -34.92 -12.56 -1.43
CA LEU A 102 -34.35 -11.23 -1.27
C LEU A 102 -33.28 -11.24 -0.17
N SER A 103 -33.58 -11.88 0.97
CA SER A 103 -32.63 -12.10 2.05
C SER A 103 -31.38 -12.82 1.56
N SER A 104 -31.55 -13.86 0.74
CA SER A 104 -30.42 -14.58 0.15
C SER A 104 -29.61 -13.72 -0.81
N ALA A 105 -30.25 -12.91 -1.64
CA ALA A 105 -29.57 -12.01 -2.54
C ALA A 105 -28.75 -10.93 -1.81
N VAL A 106 -29.22 -10.48 -0.63
CA VAL A 106 -28.45 -9.58 0.25
C VAL A 106 -27.29 -10.34 0.92
N ALA A 107 -27.52 -11.57 1.40
CA ALA A 107 -26.47 -12.41 1.97
C ALA A 107 -25.30 -12.64 1.00
N CYS A 108 -25.62 -12.84 -0.29
CA CYS A 108 -24.64 -13.04 -1.37
C CYS A 108 -23.94 -11.73 -1.82
N GLY A 109 -24.34 -10.57 -1.29
CA GLY A 109 -23.82 -9.26 -1.72
C GLY A 109 -24.21 -8.87 -3.15
N ILE A 110 -25.28 -9.47 -3.70
CA ILE A 110 -25.82 -9.14 -5.03
C ILE A 110 -26.69 -7.89 -4.92
N PHE A 111 -27.59 -7.88 -3.95
CA PHE A 111 -28.50 -6.77 -3.66
C PHE A 111 -28.09 -6.01 -2.40
N SER A 112 -28.39 -4.71 -2.42
CA SER A 112 -28.32 -3.81 -1.27
C SER A 112 -29.57 -2.93 -1.22
N GLY A 113 -29.86 -2.36 -0.04
CA GLY A 113 -30.91 -1.35 0.11
C GLY A 113 -30.68 -0.15 -0.80
N VAL A 114 -31.78 0.48 -1.22
CA VAL A 114 -31.73 1.79 -1.90
C VAL A 114 -31.46 2.92 -0.90
N SER A 115 -31.67 2.64 0.39
CA SER A 115 -31.21 3.43 1.52
C SER A 115 -30.98 2.52 2.72
N ALA A 116 -30.50 3.07 3.84
CA ALA A 116 -30.29 2.33 5.07
C ALA A 116 -31.57 1.72 5.69
N LYS A 117 -32.77 2.11 5.23
CA LYS A 117 -34.06 1.65 5.77
C LYS A 117 -35.04 1.13 4.72
N SER A 118 -34.66 1.09 3.44
CA SER A 118 -35.57 0.70 2.37
C SER A 118 -34.90 -0.17 1.30
N MET A 119 -35.56 -1.29 0.96
CA MET A 119 -35.18 -2.19 -0.14
C MET A 119 -35.97 -1.93 -1.42
N GLN A 120 -37.16 -1.37 -1.32
CA GLN A 120 -38.15 -1.21 -2.39
C GLN A 120 -38.43 -2.52 -3.16
N PRO A 121 -38.83 -3.62 -2.48
CA PRO A 121 -38.92 -4.94 -3.09
C PRO A 121 -39.88 -4.99 -4.29
N ASN A 122 -41.03 -4.34 -4.18
CA ASN A 122 -42.07 -4.32 -5.23
C ASN A 122 -41.87 -3.23 -6.29
N HIS A 123 -40.81 -2.42 -6.20
CA HIS A 123 -40.56 -1.39 -7.20
C HIS A 123 -39.91 -2.02 -8.44
N PRO A 124 -40.37 -1.68 -9.67
CA PRO A 124 -39.71 -2.10 -10.90
C PRO A 124 -38.23 -1.72 -10.93
N ILE A 125 -37.37 -2.63 -11.37
CA ILE A 125 -35.92 -2.39 -11.45
C ILE A 125 -35.57 -1.67 -12.75
N THR A 126 -34.68 -0.67 -12.67
CA THR A 126 -34.17 0.01 -13.86
C THR A 126 -33.14 -0.84 -14.59
N ARG A 127 -32.92 -0.56 -15.87
CA ARG A 127 -31.94 -1.26 -16.72
C ARG A 127 -30.52 -1.14 -16.19
N GLU A 128 -30.12 0.03 -15.68
CA GLU A 128 -28.79 0.19 -15.05
C GLU A 128 -28.66 -0.60 -13.73
N GLN A 129 -29.72 -0.67 -12.92
CA GLN A 129 -29.72 -1.46 -11.69
C GLN A 129 -29.66 -2.96 -11.98
N ALA A 130 -30.41 -3.43 -12.98
CA ALA A 130 -30.41 -4.82 -13.43
C ALA A 130 -29.01 -5.26 -13.88
N VAL A 131 -28.32 -4.43 -14.67
CA VAL A 131 -26.95 -4.71 -15.12
C VAL A 131 -25.97 -4.79 -13.95
N VAL A 132 -26.08 -3.90 -12.96
CA VAL A 132 -25.22 -3.93 -11.77
C VAL A 132 -25.39 -5.24 -11.01
N VAL A 133 -26.61 -5.69 -10.77
CA VAL A 133 -26.85 -6.93 -10.00
C VAL A 133 -26.51 -8.19 -10.80
N LEU A 134 -26.63 -8.17 -12.13
CA LEU A 134 -26.15 -9.25 -13.01
C LEU A 134 -24.62 -9.35 -12.98
N CYS A 135 -23.91 -8.23 -13.12
CA CYS A 135 -22.45 -8.21 -13.07
C CYS A 135 -21.93 -8.66 -11.71
N ARG A 136 -22.62 -8.28 -10.63
CA ARG A 136 -22.40 -8.87 -9.32
C ARG A 136 -22.66 -10.37 -9.41
N ALA A 137 -23.89 -10.86 -9.56
CA ALA A 137 -24.22 -12.29 -9.52
C ALA A 137 -23.23 -13.20 -10.27
N PHE A 138 -22.80 -12.81 -11.46
CA PHE A 138 -21.99 -13.66 -12.34
C PHE A 138 -20.52 -13.28 -12.45
N GLY A 139 -20.05 -12.30 -11.68
CA GLY A 139 -18.64 -11.90 -11.70
C GLY A 139 -18.21 -11.31 -13.05
N ILE A 140 -19.10 -10.59 -13.73
CA ILE A 140 -18.81 -10.00 -15.04
C ILE A 140 -17.97 -8.75 -14.83
N VAL A 141 -16.70 -8.83 -15.25
CA VAL A 141 -15.68 -7.80 -15.04
C VAL A 141 -15.02 -7.41 -16.36
N THR A 142 -14.36 -6.26 -16.36
CA THR A 142 -13.58 -5.77 -17.51
C THR A 142 -12.48 -4.84 -17.02
N ASP A 143 -11.37 -4.82 -17.77
CA ASP A 143 -10.32 -3.82 -17.63
C ASP A 143 -10.73 -2.49 -18.31
N ASP A 144 -11.54 -2.55 -19.38
CA ASP A 144 -12.07 -1.34 -20.04
C ASP A 144 -13.30 -0.79 -19.30
N ARG A 145 -13.05 0.16 -18.41
CA ARG A 145 -14.08 0.87 -17.64
C ARG A 145 -14.69 2.07 -18.37
N THR A 146 -14.32 2.27 -19.63
CA THR A 146 -14.73 3.44 -20.43
C THR A 146 -15.70 3.08 -21.55
N ALA A 147 -15.95 1.79 -21.82
CA ALA A 147 -16.85 1.34 -22.87
C ALA A 147 -18.26 1.98 -22.81
N TYR A 148 -18.76 2.32 -21.62
CA TYR A 148 -20.04 3.05 -21.47
C TYR A 148 -20.08 4.41 -22.19
N GLN A 149 -18.93 5.05 -22.44
CA GLN A 149 -18.85 6.37 -23.08
C GLN A 149 -19.28 6.34 -24.56
N SER A 150 -19.32 5.16 -25.17
CA SER A 150 -19.81 4.98 -26.54
C SER A 150 -21.32 5.19 -26.70
N PHE A 151 -22.08 5.21 -25.59
CA PHE A 151 -23.52 5.48 -25.63
C PHE A 151 -23.80 6.98 -25.74
N SER A 152 -24.76 7.35 -26.60
CA SER A 152 -25.14 8.75 -26.80
C SER A 152 -25.77 9.40 -25.55
N ASP A 153 -26.38 8.58 -24.68
CA ASP A 153 -26.95 8.97 -23.40
C ASP A 153 -26.04 8.62 -22.20
N GLN A 154 -24.72 8.46 -22.40
CA GLN A 154 -23.76 8.10 -21.34
C GLN A 154 -23.83 9.00 -20.09
N ARG A 155 -24.21 10.28 -20.25
CA ARG A 155 -24.34 11.23 -19.13
C ARG A 155 -25.49 10.87 -18.18
N SER A 156 -26.49 10.14 -18.67
CA SER A 156 -27.62 9.65 -17.90
C SER A 156 -27.31 8.35 -17.15
N ILE A 157 -26.16 7.71 -17.42
CA ILE A 157 -25.72 6.50 -16.72
C ILE A 157 -25.13 6.92 -15.38
N SER A 158 -25.75 6.44 -14.30
CA SER A 158 -25.32 6.74 -12.94
C SER A 158 -23.88 6.29 -12.69
N ALA A 159 -23.11 7.05 -11.92
CA ALA A 159 -21.70 6.76 -11.67
C ALA A 159 -21.46 5.32 -11.16
N TYR A 160 -22.32 4.84 -10.27
CA TYR A 160 -22.23 3.47 -9.71
C TYR A 160 -22.45 2.35 -10.75
N ALA A 161 -23.08 2.65 -11.88
CA ALA A 161 -23.44 1.67 -12.90
C ALA A 161 -22.44 1.62 -14.08
N ARG A 162 -21.59 2.63 -14.24
CA ARG A 162 -20.70 2.78 -15.42
C ARG A 162 -19.77 1.60 -15.63
N ASP A 163 -19.20 1.07 -14.56
CA ASP A 163 -18.30 -0.08 -14.62
C ASP A 163 -19.04 -1.34 -15.08
N ALA A 164 -20.22 -1.60 -14.50
CA ALA A 164 -21.06 -2.75 -14.89
C ALA A 164 -21.56 -2.63 -16.34
N VAL A 165 -21.99 -1.43 -16.77
CA VAL A 165 -22.37 -1.18 -18.16
C VAL A 165 -21.21 -1.40 -19.11
N SER A 166 -20.00 -0.97 -18.72
CA SER A 166 -18.80 -1.21 -19.53
C SER A 166 -18.46 -2.68 -19.63
N ALA A 167 -18.59 -3.43 -18.52
CA ALA A 167 -18.37 -4.87 -18.50
C ALA A 167 -19.35 -5.63 -19.41
N MET A 168 -20.66 -5.35 -19.29
CA MET A 168 -21.67 -5.97 -20.16
C MET A 168 -21.46 -5.66 -21.65
N LYS A 169 -20.98 -4.46 -21.97
CA LYS A 169 -20.68 -4.09 -23.36
C LYS A 169 -19.43 -4.79 -23.87
N ALA A 170 -18.36 -4.78 -23.09
CA ALA A 170 -17.08 -5.40 -23.44
C ALA A 170 -17.22 -6.91 -23.66
N GLN A 171 -18.05 -7.58 -22.85
CA GLN A 171 -18.34 -9.01 -22.97
C GLN A 171 -19.40 -9.34 -24.03
N GLY A 172 -19.84 -8.36 -24.84
CA GLY A 172 -20.82 -8.62 -25.90
C GLY A 172 -22.26 -8.79 -25.43
N MET A 173 -22.50 -8.92 -24.12
CA MET A 173 -23.79 -9.27 -23.52
C MET A 173 -24.86 -8.19 -23.71
N MET A 174 -24.46 -6.92 -23.86
CA MET A 174 -25.40 -5.81 -24.00
C MET A 174 -24.83 -4.64 -24.81
N GLN A 175 -25.27 -4.51 -26.06
CA GLN A 175 -24.74 -3.50 -27.00
C GLN A 175 -25.49 -2.15 -27.00
N GLY A 176 -26.62 -2.06 -26.30
CA GLY A 176 -27.53 -0.90 -26.36
C GLY A 176 -28.60 -1.06 -27.42
N TYR A 177 -29.22 0.06 -27.81
CA TYR A 177 -30.25 0.13 -28.84
C TYR A 177 -29.65 0.65 -30.16
N ASP A 178 -30.36 0.42 -31.27
CA ASP A 178 -29.93 0.83 -32.62
C ASP A 178 -29.74 2.35 -32.77
N ASP A 179 -30.39 3.15 -31.93
CA ASP A 179 -30.21 4.60 -31.86
C ASP A 179 -28.94 5.05 -31.10
N GLY A 180 -28.11 4.09 -30.68
CA GLY A 180 -26.87 4.33 -29.93
C GLY A 180 -27.06 4.62 -28.44
N THR A 181 -28.29 4.48 -27.91
CA THR A 181 -28.57 4.72 -26.47
C THR A 181 -28.46 3.44 -25.63
N PHE A 182 -28.22 3.61 -24.33
CA PHE A 182 -28.31 2.54 -23.33
C PHE A 182 -29.68 2.52 -22.61
N ARG A 183 -30.28 3.69 -22.41
CA ARG A 183 -31.54 3.95 -21.68
C ARG A 183 -31.49 3.48 -20.21
N PRO A 184 -30.62 4.06 -19.37
CA PRO A 184 -30.33 3.56 -18.03
C PRO A 184 -31.54 3.50 -17.09
N LEU A 185 -32.44 4.49 -17.18
CA LEU A 185 -33.62 4.61 -16.33
C LEU A 185 -34.85 3.86 -16.85
N ARG A 186 -34.77 3.25 -18.04
CA ARG A 186 -35.86 2.41 -18.56
C ARG A 186 -36.03 1.20 -17.65
N LEU A 187 -37.26 0.83 -17.35
CA LEU A 187 -37.58 -0.40 -16.61
C LEU A 187 -37.37 -1.62 -17.50
N ILE A 188 -36.85 -2.70 -16.94
CA ILE A 188 -36.57 -3.94 -17.69
C ILE A 188 -37.74 -4.93 -17.54
N SER A 189 -38.16 -5.54 -18.66
CA SER A 189 -39.25 -6.53 -18.64
C SER A 189 -38.76 -7.93 -18.25
N ARG A 190 -39.70 -8.78 -17.85
CA ARG A 190 -39.42 -10.20 -17.53
C ARG A 190 -38.82 -10.95 -18.72
N ALA A 191 -39.32 -10.73 -19.93
CA ALA A 191 -38.77 -11.30 -21.16
C ALA A 191 -37.35 -10.80 -21.47
N GLU A 192 -37.06 -9.52 -21.24
CA GLU A 192 -35.72 -8.96 -21.45
C GLU A 192 -34.70 -9.57 -20.48
N VAL A 193 -35.07 -9.79 -19.21
CA VAL A 193 -34.20 -10.48 -18.24
C VAL A 193 -33.97 -11.92 -18.64
N ALA A 194 -35.02 -12.65 -19.05
CA ALA A 194 -34.87 -14.02 -19.56
C ALA A 194 -33.92 -14.07 -20.77
N LYS A 195 -34.04 -13.11 -21.70
CA LYS A 195 -33.14 -13.02 -22.86
C LYS A 195 -31.70 -12.75 -22.48
N LEU A 196 -31.44 -11.89 -21.49
CA LEU A 196 -30.08 -11.65 -21.00
C LEU A 196 -29.46 -12.94 -20.44
N LEU A 197 -30.20 -13.69 -19.62
CA LEU A 197 -29.70 -14.94 -19.05
C LEU A 197 -29.50 -16.03 -20.11
N TYR A 198 -30.44 -16.15 -21.05
CA TYR A 198 -30.35 -17.09 -22.16
C TYR A 198 -29.12 -16.84 -23.05
N CYS A 199 -28.78 -15.56 -23.29
CA CYS A 199 -27.56 -15.22 -24.03
C CYS A 199 -26.28 -15.32 -23.19
N ALA A 200 -26.39 -15.37 -21.86
CA ALA A 200 -25.25 -15.36 -20.95
C ALA A 200 -24.70 -16.76 -20.64
N PHE A 201 -25.54 -17.79 -20.73
CA PHE A 201 -25.20 -19.14 -20.28
C PHE A 201 -25.48 -20.17 -21.35
N ASP A 202 -24.46 -20.98 -21.64
CA ASP A 202 -24.57 -22.14 -22.51
C ASP A 202 -25.03 -23.37 -21.73
N CYS A 203 -24.77 -23.42 -20.42
CA CYS A 203 -25.11 -24.55 -19.56
C CYS A 203 -25.38 -24.12 -18.12
N ILE A 204 -26.47 -24.65 -17.55
CA ILE A 204 -26.76 -24.62 -16.11
C ILE A 204 -26.69 -26.07 -15.63
N ALA A 205 -25.68 -26.39 -14.84
CA ALA A 205 -25.40 -27.71 -14.32
C ALA A 205 -25.82 -27.83 -12.84
N ASP A 206 -26.66 -28.82 -12.56
CA ASP A 206 -27.07 -29.23 -11.22
C ASP A 206 -26.23 -30.42 -10.71
N THR A 207 -25.62 -31.18 -11.63
CA THR A 207 -24.69 -32.27 -11.33
C THR A 207 -23.32 -32.08 -12.01
N PRO A 208 -22.23 -32.63 -11.47
CA PRO A 208 -20.90 -32.53 -12.06
C PRO A 208 -20.82 -33.07 -13.50
N GLU A 209 -21.62 -34.09 -13.83
CA GLU A 209 -21.67 -34.72 -15.14
C GLU A 209 -22.33 -33.83 -16.21
N GLU A 210 -23.11 -32.83 -15.80
CA GLU A 210 -23.77 -31.86 -16.69
C GLU A 210 -22.86 -30.70 -17.09
N ILE A 211 -21.69 -30.54 -16.44
CA ILE A 211 -20.76 -29.45 -16.76
C ILE A 211 -20.31 -29.61 -18.22
N ALA A 212 -20.76 -28.69 -19.08
CA ALA A 212 -20.41 -28.69 -20.50
C ALA A 212 -18.89 -28.48 -20.69
N ALA A 213 -18.36 -28.99 -21.79
CA ALA A 213 -16.93 -28.86 -22.13
C ALA A 213 -16.56 -27.49 -22.74
N SER A 214 -17.55 -26.67 -23.11
CA SER A 214 -17.36 -25.36 -23.73
C SER A 214 -18.46 -24.37 -23.36
N GLY A 215 -18.16 -23.08 -23.45
CA GLY A 215 -19.10 -21.99 -23.21
C GLY A 215 -19.09 -21.48 -21.77
N THR A 216 -20.08 -20.64 -21.43
CA THR A 216 -20.27 -20.14 -20.07
C THR A 216 -21.17 -21.11 -19.29
N VAL A 217 -20.57 -21.81 -18.33
CA VAL A 217 -21.22 -22.85 -17.53
C VAL A 217 -21.40 -22.37 -16.10
N ILE A 218 -22.61 -22.49 -15.56
CA ILE A 218 -22.87 -22.30 -14.14
C ILE A 218 -23.15 -23.65 -13.47
N TYR A 219 -22.37 -23.97 -12.44
CA TYR A 219 -22.61 -25.13 -11.58
C TYR A 219 -23.26 -24.67 -10.27
N ARG A 220 -24.51 -25.07 -10.03
CA ARG A 220 -25.27 -24.71 -8.82
C ARG A 220 -25.56 -25.90 -7.90
N GLY A 221 -25.04 -27.08 -8.25
CA GLY A 221 -25.18 -28.31 -7.48
C GLY A 221 -24.43 -28.32 -6.15
N GLU A 222 -24.85 -29.22 -5.25
CA GLU A 222 -24.19 -29.46 -3.95
C GLU A 222 -23.23 -30.66 -3.99
N ALA A 223 -23.24 -31.44 -5.08
CA ALA A 223 -22.36 -32.59 -5.22
C ALA A 223 -20.88 -32.15 -5.34
N PRO A 224 -19.92 -33.02 -4.99
CA PRO A 224 -18.51 -32.72 -5.16
C PRO A 224 -18.17 -32.40 -6.62
N VAL A 225 -17.42 -31.32 -6.83
CA VAL A 225 -16.92 -30.95 -8.17
C VAL A 225 -15.91 -31.99 -8.68
N PRO A 226 -15.73 -32.13 -10.01
CA PRO A 226 -14.83 -33.15 -10.54
C PRO A 226 -13.37 -32.84 -10.20
N THR A 227 -12.55 -33.89 -10.01
CA THR A 227 -11.12 -33.72 -9.72
C THR A 227 -10.33 -33.20 -10.92
N GLU A 228 -10.79 -33.52 -12.13
CA GLU A 228 -10.22 -33.07 -13.39
C GLU A 228 -11.30 -32.39 -14.23
N LEU A 229 -10.97 -31.27 -14.86
CA LEU A 229 -11.88 -30.53 -15.72
C LEU A 229 -11.12 -29.83 -16.84
N ASN A 230 -11.66 -29.87 -18.06
CA ASN A 230 -11.19 -29.07 -19.18
C ASN A 230 -12.41 -28.35 -19.79
N LEU A 231 -12.40 -27.02 -19.73
CA LEU A 231 -13.49 -26.16 -20.19
C LEU A 231 -12.95 -25.09 -21.14
N GLU A 232 -13.44 -25.10 -22.37
CA GLU A 232 -13.28 -24.03 -23.36
C GLU A 232 -14.32 -22.92 -23.08
N GLY A 233 -14.07 -22.12 -22.05
CA GLY A 233 -14.98 -21.04 -21.65
C GLY A 233 -14.82 -20.62 -20.20
N THR A 234 -15.93 -20.18 -19.61
CA THR A 234 -16.00 -19.63 -18.25
C THR A 234 -16.81 -20.56 -17.34
N LEU A 235 -16.28 -20.88 -16.15
CA LEU A 235 -17.02 -21.63 -15.12
C LEU A 235 -17.46 -20.70 -13.99
N ILE A 236 -18.73 -20.77 -13.61
CA ILE A 236 -19.29 -20.09 -12.44
C ILE A 236 -19.71 -21.14 -11.42
N LEU A 237 -19.06 -21.16 -10.26
CA LEU A 237 -19.46 -21.99 -9.14
C LEU A 237 -20.42 -21.21 -8.25
N GLY A 238 -21.70 -21.61 -8.27
CA GLY A 238 -22.77 -21.07 -7.44
C GLY A 238 -22.62 -21.42 -5.95
N GLN A 239 -23.58 -20.99 -5.16
CA GLN A 239 -23.58 -21.16 -3.69
C GLN A 239 -24.04 -22.54 -3.21
N GLY A 240 -24.51 -23.39 -4.12
CA GLY A 240 -24.71 -24.82 -3.83
C GLY A 240 -23.39 -25.50 -3.45
N CYS A 241 -22.28 -25.06 -4.05
CA CYS A 241 -20.96 -25.64 -3.84
C CYS A 241 -20.32 -25.13 -2.53
N GLY A 242 -20.05 -26.05 -1.61
CA GLY A 242 -19.35 -25.80 -0.35
C GLY A 242 -17.82 -25.87 -0.50
N SER A 243 -17.15 -26.45 0.50
CA SER A 243 -15.69 -26.70 0.48
C SER A 243 -15.31 -27.78 -0.53
N PHE A 244 -14.20 -27.59 -1.24
CA PHE A 244 -13.66 -28.57 -2.19
C PHE A 244 -12.17 -28.38 -2.46
N SER A 245 -11.55 -29.39 -3.10
CA SER A 245 -10.18 -29.38 -3.59
C SER A 245 -10.16 -30.02 -4.97
N ILE A 246 -9.36 -29.48 -5.88
CA ILE A 246 -9.26 -29.95 -7.27
C ILE A 246 -7.92 -30.64 -7.51
N GLY A 247 -7.87 -31.52 -8.51
CA GLY A 247 -6.62 -32.12 -9.00
C GLY A 247 -5.99 -31.28 -10.11
N SER A 248 -6.67 -31.17 -11.26
CA SER A 248 -6.18 -30.42 -12.43
C SER A 248 -7.34 -29.84 -13.22
N TRP A 249 -7.52 -28.52 -13.18
CA TRP A 249 -8.53 -27.82 -13.97
C TRP A 249 -7.87 -26.90 -15.00
N ILE A 250 -8.32 -26.99 -16.24
CA ILE A 250 -7.95 -26.08 -17.34
C ILE A 250 -9.21 -25.36 -17.78
N ILE A 251 -9.27 -24.05 -17.55
CA ILE A 251 -10.43 -23.21 -17.88
C ILE A 251 -9.93 -22.04 -18.72
N GLN A 252 -10.30 -22.00 -20.00
CA GLN A 252 -9.66 -21.10 -20.97
C GLN A 252 -9.98 -19.62 -20.76
N GLU A 253 -11.16 -19.26 -20.26
CA GLU A 253 -11.56 -17.85 -20.12
C GLU A 253 -11.57 -17.36 -18.67
N GLY A 254 -12.11 -18.14 -17.72
CA GLY A 254 -12.12 -17.70 -16.32
C GLY A 254 -12.94 -18.55 -15.37
N LEU A 255 -12.67 -18.39 -14.08
CA LEU A 255 -13.42 -19.02 -12.99
C LEU A 255 -14.07 -17.95 -12.10
N VAL A 256 -15.35 -18.11 -11.78
CA VAL A 256 -16.08 -17.26 -10.83
C VAL A 256 -16.50 -18.09 -9.62
N LEU A 257 -16.13 -17.66 -8.43
CA LEU A 257 -16.45 -18.32 -7.16
C LEU A 257 -17.49 -17.52 -6.39
N ARG A 258 -18.70 -18.07 -6.24
CA ARG A 258 -19.78 -17.50 -5.41
C ARG A 258 -19.99 -18.23 -4.09
N ASN A 259 -19.33 -19.38 -3.92
CA ASN A 259 -19.46 -20.41 -2.89
C ASN A 259 -20.03 -20.01 -1.53
N ARG A 260 -20.60 -21.03 -0.85
CA ARG A 260 -21.22 -20.91 0.46
C ARG A 260 -20.28 -20.29 1.51
N LYS A 261 -20.85 -19.64 2.54
CA LYS A 261 -20.11 -19.12 3.67
C LYS A 261 -19.25 -20.19 4.35
N ASP A 262 -18.06 -19.76 4.78
CA ASP A 262 -17.06 -20.54 5.50
C ASP A 262 -16.53 -21.74 4.69
N SER A 263 -16.60 -21.67 3.35
CA SER A 263 -16.03 -22.69 2.47
C SER A 263 -14.49 -22.63 2.46
N LEU A 264 -13.87 -23.82 2.43
CA LEU A 264 -12.44 -24.02 2.23
C LEU A 264 -12.22 -24.54 0.80
N ILE A 265 -11.51 -23.76 -0.01
CA ILE A 265 -11.38 -24.00 -1.44
C ILE A 265 -9.90 -24.13 -1.80
N ASP A 266 -9.49 -25.27 -2.34
CA ASP A 266 -8.12 -25.50 -2.79
C ASP A 266 -8.05 -25.65 -4.32
N LEU A 267 -7.44 -24.65 -4.95
CA LEU A 267 -7.33 -24.44 -6.39
C LEU A 267 -5.88 -24.47 -6.88
N ARG A 268 -4.96 -25.11 -6.15
CA ARG A 268 -3.55 -25.21 -6.57
C ARG A 268 -3.35 -25.90 -7.93
N GLY A 269 -4.30 -26.74 -8.35
CA GLY A 269 -4.34 -27.38 -9.65
C GLY A 269 -5.03 -26.59 -10.77
N LEU A 270 -5.36 -25.31 -10.56
CA LEU A 270 -6.09 -24.48 -11.52
C LEU A 270 -5.14 -23.82 -12.53
N ASN A 271 -5.47 -23.92 -13.81
CA ASN A 271 -4.88 -23.14 -14.89
C ASN A 271 -5.98 -22.34 -15.60
N THR A 272 -5.97 -21.01 -15.40
CA THR A 272 -6.91 -20.08 -16.01
C THR A 272 -6.31 -18.67 -16.03
N PRO A 273 -6.64 -17.81 -17.02
CA PRO A 273 -6.12 -16.45 -17.04
C PRO A 273 -6.71 -15.56 -15.93
N GLN A 274 -7.90 -15.86 -15.43
CA GLN A 274 -8.53 -15.02 -14.41
C GLN A 274 -9.43 -15.78 -13.44
N VAL A 275 -9.47 -15.28 -12.20
CA VAL A 275 -10.40 -15.74 -11.16
C VAL A 275 -11.14 -14.54 -10.59
N VAL A 276 -12.46 -14.67 -10.44
CA VAL A 276 -13.31 -13.72 -9.73
C VAL A 276 -13.82 -14.37 -8.46
N CYS A 277 -13.28 -13.96 -7.31
CA CYS A 277 -13.71 -14.45 -6.00
C CYS A 277 -14.75 -13.49 -5.42
N ALA A 278 -15.98 -13.96 -5.28
CA ALA A 278 -17.06 -13.21 -4.66
C ALA A 278 -17.94 -14.06 -3.72
N PRO A 279 -17.34 -14.79 -2.76
CA PRO A 279 -18.06 -15.66 -1.85
C PRO A 279 -18.79 -14.88 -0.74
N THR A 280 -19.65 -15.58 -0.02
CA THR A 280 -20.22 -15.12 1.26
C THR A 280 -19.25 -15.42 2.41
N SER A 281 -17.97 -15.01 2.35
CA SER A 281 -16.85 -15.46 3.21
C SER A 281 -16.32 -16.85 2.88
N ALA A 282 -15.08 -16.94 2.41
CA ALA A 282 -14.38 -18.21 2.16
C ALA A 282 -12.86 -18.05 2.38
N ALA A 283 -12.18 -19.19 2.57
CA ALA A 283 -10.73 -19.29 2.46
C ALA A 283 -10.38 -20.01 1.16
N VAL A 284 -9.57 -19.38 0.32
CA VAL A 284 -9.19 -19.92 -0.99
C VAL A 284 -7.67 -20.01 -1.08
N THR A 285 -7.16 -21.20 -1.35
CA THR A 285 -5.76 -21.42 -1.68
C THR A 285 -5.61 -21.54 -3.19
N LEU A 286 -4.80 -20.68 -3.78
CA LEU A 286 -4.52 -20.60 -5.22
C LEU A 286 -3.05 -20.96 -5.48
N GLY A 287 -2.77 -21.36 -6.72
CA GLY A 287 -1.41 -21.28 -7.27
C GLY A 287 -1.08 -19.84 -7.68
N GLU A 288 -0.47 -19.70 -8.85
CA GLU A 288 -0.28 -18.41 -9.52
C GLU A 288 -1.44 -18.15 -10.50
N VAL A 289 -1.99 -16.94 -10.47
CA VAL A 289 -3.01 -16.50 -11.43
C VAL A 289 -2.62 -15.14 -12.04
N GLU A 290 -2.90 -14.92 -13.31
CA GLU A 290 -2.61 -13.63 -13.94
C GLU A 290 -3.51 -12.52 -13.36
N LYS A 291 -4.83 -12.74 -13.33
CA LYS A 291 -5.79 -11.74 -12.82
C LYS A 291 -6.68 -12.31 -11.73
N LEU A 292 -6.73 -11.63 -10.60
CA LEU A 292 -7.61 -11.95 -9.49
C LEU A 292 -8.52 -10.74 -9.19
N TYR A 293 -9.82 -10.95 -9.22
CA TYR A 293 -10.81 -9.96 -8.82
C TYR A 293 -11.46 -10.39 -7.52
N LEU A 294 -11.52 -9.48 -6.54
CA LEU A 294 -12.16 -9.71 -5.25
C LEU A 294 -13.42 -8.83 -5.11
N TRP A 295 -14.51 -9.45 -4.72
CA TRP A 295 -15.78 -8.80 -4.38
C TRP A 295 -16.48 -9.58 -3.25
N GLY A 296 -17.64 -9.11 -2.80
CA GLY A 296 -18.53 -9.85 -1.92
C GLY A 296 -18.30 -9.52 -0.45
N ASN A 297 -18.62 -10.48 0.43
CA ASN A 297 -18.66 -10.26 1.87
C ASN A 297 -17.38 -10.76 2.58
N GLY A 298 -16.25 -10.56 1.92
CA GLY A 298 -14.92 -10.90 2.41
C GLY A 298 -14.41 -12.26 1.99
N CYS A 299 -13.09 -12.39 1.88
CA CYS A 299 -12.41 -13.62 1.50
C CYS A 299 -10.98 -13.58 2.04
N VAL A 300 -10.47 -14.72 2.47
CA VAL A 300 -9.04 -14.90 2.76
C VAL A 300 -8.46 -15.70 1.60
N ILE A 301 -7.43 -15.16 0.96
CA ILE A 301 -6.77 -15.80 -0.18
C ILE A 301 -5.32 -16.08 0.19
N ASP A 302 -4.85 -17.30 -0.03
CA ASP A 302 -3.44 -17.68 0.02
C ASP A 302 -2.97 -18.03 -1.40
N GLY A 303 -2.00 -17.32 -1.95
CA GLY A 303 -1.51 -17.58 -3.31
C GLY A 303 -0.75 -16.40 -3.93
N THR A 304 -0.56 -16.42 -5.26
CA THR A 304 0.15 -15.35 -5.98
C THR A 304 -0.71 -14.86 -7.14
N ALA A 305 -0.76 -13.55 -7.36
CA ALA A 305 -1.50 -12.96 -8.48
C ALA A 305 -0.67 -11.90 -9.18
N THR A 306 -0.61 -11.86 -10.52
CA THR A 306 0.06 -10.75 -11.20
C THR A 306 -0.71 -9.44 -10.99
N LYS A 307 -2.03 -9.47 -11.16
CA LYS A 307 -2.93 -8.32 -10.96
C LYS A 307 -4.05 -8.68 -9.99
N LEU A 308 -4.26 -7.81 -8.99
CA LEU A 308 -5.29 -7.95 -7.98
C LEU A 308 -6.21 -6.72 -7.94
N ASP A 309 -7.47 -6.90 -8.35
CA ASP A 309 -8.47 -5.84 -8.35
C ASP A 309 -9.50 -6.09 -7.24
N VAL A 310 -9.59 -5.16 -6.28
CA VAL A 310 -10.60 -5.21 -5.22
C VAL A 310 -11.75 -4.30 -5.59
N LEU A 311 -12.86 -4.93 -5.94
CA LEU A 311 -14.03 -4.25 -6.47
C LEU A 311 -14.94 -3.73 -5.35
N GLY A 312 -14.89 -4.35 -4.16
CA GLY A 312 -15.68 -4.01 -2.97
C GLY A 312 -15.59 -5.13 -1.92
N GLY A 313 -16.09 -4.91 -0.71
CA GLY A 313 -15.98 -5.88 0.40
C GLY A 313 -14.78 -5.63 1.32
N SER A 314 -14.41 -6.61 2.15
CA SER A 314 -13.24 -6.54 3.04
C SER A 314 -12.48 -7.86 2.98
N HIS A 315 -11.30 -7.86 2.36
CA HIS A 315 -10.57 -9.07 2.00
C HIS A 315 -9.20 -9.14 2.66
N VAL A 316 -8.66 -10.34 2.76
CA VAL A 316 -7.27 -10.62 3.14
C VAL A 316 -6.60 -11.37 1.99
N PHE A 317 -5.45 -10.90 1.53
CA PHE A 317 -4.63 -11.58 0.54
C PHE A 317 -3.25 -11.85 1.13
N ASN A 318 -2.87 -13.12 1.21
CA ASN A 318 -1.60 -13.62 1.72
C ASN A 318 -0.76 -14.09 0.54
N GLY A 319 0.18 -13.24 0.13
CA GLY A 319 1.12 -13.52 -0.95
C GLY A 319 1.44 -12.30 -1.80
N ASP A 320 2.36 -12.50 -2.73
CA ASP A 320 2.90 -11.41 -3.55
C ASP A 320 2.01 -11.12 -4.77
N CYS A 321 2.05 -9.87 -5.21
CA CYS A 321 1.40 -9.44 -6.44
C CYS A 321 2.20 -8.37 -7.17
N ALA A 322 2.09 -8.28 -8.50
CA ALA A 322 2.77 -7.20 -9.22
C ALA A 322 1.99 -5.88 -9.09
N SER A 323 0.66 -5.95 -9.20
CA SER A 323 -0.19 -4.76 -9.12
C SER A 323 -1.47 -4.99 -8.34
N VAL A 324 -1.90 -3.94 -7.64
CA VAL A 324 -3.14 -3.89 -6.87
C VAL A 324 -3.96 -2.67 -7.28
N LEU A 325 -5.26 -2.83 -7.51
CA LEU A 325 -6.20 -1.74 -7.71
C LEU A 325 -7.39 -1.90 -6.77
N LEU A 326 -7.48 -1.04 -5.74
CA LEU A 326 -8.64 -0.93 -4.87
C LEU A 326 -9.60 0.10 -5.48
N ARG A 327 -10.76 -0.39 -5.93
CA ARG A 327 -11.85 0.45 -6.47
C ARG A 327 -12.90 0.76 -5.42
N SER A 328 -13.11 -0.19 -4.50
CA SER A 328 -13.97 -0.01 -3.33
C SER A 328 -13.56 -0.99 -2.24
N GLY A 329 -14.01 -0.73 -1.01
CA GLY A 329 -13.83 -1.65 0.11
C GLY A 329 -12.45 -1.62 0.74
N LYS A 330 -12.10 -2.73 1.41
CA LYS A 330 -10.87 -2.90 2.17
C LYS A 330 -10.08 -4.11 1.67
N LEU A 331 -8.76 -3.96 1.60
CA LEU A 331 -7.82 -5.07 1.44
C LEU A 331 -6.81 -5.04 2.60
N THR A 332 -6.62 -6.17 3.25
CA THR A 332 -5.42 -6.46 4.04
C THR A 332 -4.47 -7.28 3.16
N LEU A 333 -3.31 -6.71 2.82
CA LEU A 333 -2.30 -7.33 1.97
C LEU A 333 -1.11 -7.79 2.82
N ASN A 334 -0.97 -9.10 2.97
CA ASN A 334 0.15 -9.76 3.64
C ASN A 334 1.13 -10.33 2.60
N GLY A 335 1.82 -9.43 1.89
CA GLY A 335 2.80 -9.76 0.86
C GLY A 335 3.28 -8.52 0.13
N ASN A 336 4.19 -8.70 -0.82
CA ASN A 336 4.83 -7.61 -1.54
C ASN A 336 4.00 -7.19 -2.77
N VAL A 337 4.06 -5.89 -3.10
CA VAL A 337 3.42 -5.32 -4.29
C VAL A 337 4.34 -4.35 -5.02
N SER A 338 4.42 -4.39 -6.36
CA SER A 338 5.15 -3.33 -7.07
C SER A 338 4.34 -2.03 -7.05
N ASP A 339 3.11 -2.06 -7.57
CA ASP A 339 2.26 -0.88 -7.66
C ASP A 339 0.87 -1.11 -7.06
N ALA A 340 0.47 -0.28 -6.10
CA ALA A 340 -0.91 -0.27 -5.59
C ALA A 340 -1.61 1.05 -5.92
N GLN A 341 -2.87 0.99 -6.33
CA GLN A 341 -3.70 2.17 -6.60
C GLN A 341 -4.98 2.13 -5.76
N LEU A 342 -5.30 3.24 -5.11
CA LEU A 342 -6.45 3.38 -4.20
C LEU A 342 -7.40 4.45 -4.74
N GLU A 343 -8.62 4.05 -5.09
CA GLU A 343 -9.70 4.98 -5.43
C GLU A 343 -10.34 5.60 -4.17
N ALA A 344 -11.41 6.38 -4.36
CA ALA A 344 -12.05 7.09 -3.25
C ALA A 344 -12.67 6.12 -2.24
N SER A 345 -12.56 6.44 -0.94
CA SER A 345 -13.17 5.68 0.15
C SER A 345 -12.75 4.20 0.22
N THR A 346 -11.54 3.88 -0.22
CA THR A 346 -10.93 2.55 -0.09
C THR A 346 -9.99 2.47 1.10
N THR A 347 -9.75 1.28 1.64
CA THR A 347 -8.76 1.06 2.70
C THR A 347 -7.77 -0.03 2.31
N LEU A 348 -6.49 0.30 2.23
CA LEU A 348 -5.41 -0.68 2.13
C LEU A 348 -4.70 -0.80 3.48
N GLU A 349 -4.71 -1.98 4.07
CA GLU A 349 -3.87 -2.35 5.21
C GLU A 349 -2.74 -3.23 4.69
N MET A 350 -1.52 -2.71 4.60
CA MET A 350 -0.40 -3.37 3.96
C MET A 350 0.64 -3.80 4.99
N ASN A 351 1.00 -5.09 4.97
CA ASN A 351 1.93 -5.72 5.92
C ASN A 351 3.19 -6.31 5.23
N GLY A 352 3.41 -6.01 3.94
CA GLY A 352 4.61 -6.35 3.17
C GLY A 352 5.31 -5.10 2.58
N GLU A 353 6.09 -5.26 1.51
CA GLU A 353 6.78 -4.14 0.85
C GLU A 353 6.02 -3.63 -0.39
N ALA A 354 6.03 -2.31 -0.62
CA ALA A 354 5.53 -1.68 -1.83
C ALA A 354 6.56 -0.77 -2.51
N GLU A 355 6.73 -0.89 -3.84
CA GLU A 355 7.54 0.09 -4.60
C GLU A 355 6.81 1.43 -4.72
N CYS A 356 5.52 1.41 -5.07
CA CYS A 356 4.71 2.61 -5.21
C CYS A 356 3.25 2.40 -4.79
N ILE A 357 2.71 3.33 -4.00
CA ILE A 357 1.28 3.42 -3.71
C ILE A 357 0.74 4.75 -4.24
N THR A 358 -0.28 4.69 -5.09
CA THR A 358 -0.97 5.85 -5.64
C THR A 358 -2.36 6.00 -5.05
N ILE A 359 -2.61 7.12 -4.38
CA ILE A 359 -3.91 7.49 -3.84
C ILE A 359 -4.61 8.43 -4.83
N LEU A 360 -5.64 7.93 -5.50
CA LEU A 360 -6.37 8.62 -6.58
C LEU A 360 -7.61 9.38 -6.06
N GLY A 361 -8.24 8.91 -4.99
CA GLY A 361 -9.52 9.43 -4.52
C GLY A 361 -9.52 9.96 -3.08
N GLU A 362 -10.54 10.77 -2.77
CA GLU A 362 -10.74 11.30 -1.41
C GLU A 362 -11.09 10.17 -0.43
N TYR A 363 -10.66 10.31 0.83
CA TYR A 363 -10.93 9.36 1.92
C TYR A 363 -10.37 7.95 1.71
N ALA A 364 -9.39 7.79 0.82
CA ALA A 364 -8.59 6.57 0.77
C ALA A 364 -7.72 6.48 2.03
N ASN A 365 -7.70 5.32 2.68
CA ASN A 365 -6.92 5.04 3.87
C ASN A 365 -5.82 4.05 3.52
N LEU A 366 -4.60 4.37 3.95
CA LEU A 366 -3.46 3.47 3.91
C LEU A 366 -3.00 3.26 5.35
N SER A 367 -2.86 2.01 5.78
CA SER A 367 -2.39 1.61 7.10
C SER A 367 -1.60 0.30 7.01
N GLY A 368 -1.20 -0.27 8.15
CA GLY A 368 -0.51 -1.56 8.24
C GLY A 368 0.91 -1.42 8.75
N SER A 369 1.62 -2.54 8.86
CA SER A 369 3.00 -2.60 9.37
C SER A 369 4.07 -2.72 8.28
N GLY A 370 3.69 -2.63 7.01
CA GLY A 370 4.57 -2.80 5.85
C GLY A 370 5.36 -1.54 5.47
N MET A 371 6.26 -1.67 4.49
CA MET A 371 7.14 -0.59 4.01
C MET A 371 6.72 -0.12 2.62
N VAL A 372 6.63 1.20 2.40
CA VAL A 372 6.31 1.79 1.08
C VAL A 372 7.44 2.72 0.64
N LYS A 373 8.09 2.41 -0.49
CA LYS A 373 9.19 3.26 -0.99
C LYS A 373 8.72 4.60 -1.53
N LYS A 374 7.53 4.65 -2.13
CA LYS A 374 6.95 5.86 -2.72
C LYS A 374 5.45 5.93 -2.55
N ILE A 375 4.95 7.02 -2.00
CA ILE A 375 3.51 7.34 -2.00
C ILE A 375 3.25 8.55 -2.90
N VAL A 376 2.31 8.41 -3.83
CA VAL A 376 1.81 9.49 -4.69
C VAL A 376 0.35 9.75 -4.34
N SER A 377 0.00 10.99 -4.00
CA SER A 377 -1.38 11.35 -3.65
C SER A 377 -1.92 12.45 -4.56
N TYR A 378 -3.13 12.27 -5.10
CA TYR A 378 -3.82 13.17 -6.03
C TYR A 378 -5.13 13.84 -5.53
N PRO A 379 -5.49 13.92 -4.22
CA PRO A 379 -6.67 14.68 -3.83
C PRO A 379 -6.42 16.16 -4.17
N LYS A 380 -7.41 16.79 -4.82
CA LYS A 380 -7.37 18.13 -5.43
C LYS A 380 -6.16 19.02 -5.03
N ASN A 381 -5.31 19.30 -6.02
CA ASN A 381 -4.30 20.36 -6.03
C ASN A 381 -3.11 20.28 -5.05
N LYS A 382 -2.71 19.11 -4.53
CA LYS A 382 -1.36 18.93 -3.96
C LYS A 382 -0.83 17.52 -4.20
N THR A 383 0.36 17.43 -4.81
CA THR A 383 1.16 16.19 -4.81
C THR A 383 1.91 16.13 -3.49
N ILE A 384 1.60 15.15 -2.65
CA ILE A 384 2.46 14.77 -1.54
C ILE A 384 3.25 13.56 -2.02
N THR A 385 4.54 13.73 -2.26
CA THR A 385 5.48 12.63 -2.47
C THR A 385 6.19 12.40 -1.15
N VAL A 386 5.81 11.34 -0.44
CA VAL A 386 6.55 10.86 0.72
C VAL A 386 7.42 9.71 0.23
N ALA A 387 8.72 9.95 0.15
CA ALA A 387 9.71 8.90 0.31
C ALA A 387 10.21 9.09 1.74
N TYR A 388 10.10 8.09 2.63
CA TYR A 388 11.00 7.87 3.77
C TYR A 388 10.51 6.75 4.69
N ASP A 389 11.49 6.08 5.31
CA ASP A 389 11.39 5.12 6.41
C ASP A 389 10.62 5.70 7.61
N GLU A 390 9.63 4.93 8.07
CA GLU A 390 8.95 4.96 9.38
C GLU A 390 8.37 6.31 9.86
N LEU A 391 7.05 6.46 9.74
CA LEU A 391 6.26 7.43 10.52
C LEU A 391 5.59 6.71 11.70
N GLU A 392 6.27 6.67 12.84
CA GLU A 392 5.60 6.60 14.14
C GLU A 392 5.23 8.04 14.57
N ASP A 393 3.96 8.32 14.91
CA ASP A 393 3.52 9.65 15.35
C ASP A 393 4.28 10.17 16.60
N ILE A 394 4.88 9.28 17.40
CA ILE A 394 5.78 9.63 18.50
C ILE A 394 7.17 10.02 18.00
N TRP A 395 7.65 9.37 16.94
CA TRP A 395 8.93 9.70 16.30
C TRP A 395 8.88 11.11 15.72
N TRP A 396 7.79 11.52 15.07
CA TRP A 396 7.71 12.87 14.49
C TRP A 396 7.78 13.98 15.54
N GLN A 397 7.10 13.79 16.68
CA GLN A 397 7.19 14.74 17.80
C GLN A 397 8.62 14.77 18.38
N ARG A 398 9.22 13.61 18.63
CA ARG A 398 10.61 13.51 19.11
C ARG A 398 11.62 14.06 18.11
N TYR A 399 11.39 13.87 16.82
CA TYR A 399 12.21 14.39 15.75
C TYR A 399 12.24 15.90 15.79
N TRP A 400 11.08 16.56 15.85
CA TRP A 400 11.04 18.02 15.94
C TRP A 400 11.56 18.55 17.27
N GLU A 401 11.34 17.85 18.37
CA GLU A 401 11.95 18.21 19.67
C GLU A 401 13.48 18.16 19.62
N GLU A 402 14.07 17.08 19.10
CA GLU A 402 15.54 16.96 18.93
C GLU A 402 16.09 17.94 17.90
N TYR A 403 15.36 18.15 16.80
CA TYR A 403 15.78 19.01 15.70
C TYR A 403 15.81 20.48 16.14
N GLU A 404 14.72 21.00 16.73
CA GLU A 404 14.63 22.37 17.23
C GLU A 404 15.55 22.59 18.44
N GLY A 405 15.74 21.57 19.28
CA GLY A 405 16.67 21.59 20.42
C GLY A 405 18.15 21.49 20.02
N ALA A 406 18.49 21.26 18.74
CA ALA A 406 19.85 21.00 18.31
C ALA A 406 20.84 22.13 18.66
N LEU A 407 20.39 23.40 18.59
CA LEU A 407 21.23 24.56 18.93
C LEU A 407 21.58 24.64 20.42
N GLU A 408 20.77 24.02 21.28
CA GLU A 408 21.01 23.97 22.73
C GLU A 408 21.90 22.77 23.12
N VAL A 409 21.81 21.67 22.37
CA VAL A 409 22.53 20.42 22.62
C VAL A 409 23.96 20.43 22.07
N VAL A 410 24.19 21.08 20.92
CA VAL A 410 25.51 21.11 20.29
C VAL A 410 26.46 22.02 21.07
N GLN A 411 27.56 21.43 21.56
CA GLN A 411 28.54 22.09 22.40
C GLN A 411 29.76 22.51 21.59
N THR A 412 30.31 23.67 21.93
CA THR A 412 31.67 24.04 21.51
C THR A 412 32.69 23.44 22.47
N GLN A 413 33.92 23.23 21.98
CA GLN A 413 34.99 22.78 22.83
C GLN A 413 35.46 23.91 23.75
N VAL A 414 35.14 23.79 25.04
CA VAL A 414 35.56 24.75 26.07
C VAL A 414 36.77 24.22 26.83
N ILE A 415 37.85 25.00 26.93
CA ILE A 415 39.06 24.60 27.64
C ILE A 415 39.13 25.31 29.00
N PRO A 416 38.83 24.65 30.13
CA PRO A 416 38.93 25.27 31.44
C PRO A 416 40.37 25.57 31.83
N SER A 417 40.59 26.77 32.36
CA SER A 417 41.85 27.25 32.92
C SER A 417 41.62 28.01 34.22
N THR A 418 42.70 28.45 34.84
CA THR A 418 42.68 29.20 36.11
C THR A 418 43.62 30.38 36.03
N VAL A 419 43.12 31.55 36.44
CA VAL A 419 43.91 32.78 36.54
C VAL A 419 44.99 32.60 37.62
N LEU A 420 46.26 32.63 37.22
CA LEU A 420 47.44 32.46 38.07
C LEU A 420 47.88 33.77 38.75
N LYS A 421 47.54 34.91 38.15
CA LYS A 421 47.84 36.24 38.70
C LYS A 421 46.73 37.22 38.36
N ARG A 422 46.45 38.13 39.29
CA ARG A 422 45.43 39.17 39.14
C ARG A 422 45.58 39.89 37.80
N ALA A 423 44.53 39.89 36.99
CA ALA A 423 44.56 40.37 35.61
C ALA A 423 43.30 41.15 35.27
N THR A 424 43.41 42.12 34.38
CA THR A 424 42.25 42.84 33.84
C THR A 424 41.68 42.09 32.64
N MET A 425 40.36 41.94 32.61
CA MET A 425 39.58 41.42 31.50
C MET A 425 39.01 42.59 30.69
N TYR A 426 39.11 42.50 29.36
CA TYR A 426 38.75 43.58 28.43
C TYR A 426 37.64 43.16 27.47
N ALA A 427 36.85 44.10 26.97
CA ALA A 427 35.78 43.83 26.00
C ALA A 427 36.31 43.61 24.58
N ASP A 428 37.51 44.09 24.28
CA ASP A 428 38.12 44.08 22.96
C ASP A 428 39.52 43.47 22.96
N LYS A 429 39.91 42.87 21.83
CA LYS A 429 41.24 42.28 21.62
C LYS A 429 42.37 43.31 21.72
N ALA A 430 42.09 44.59 21.48
CA ALA A 430 43.08 45.65 21.62
C ALA A 430 43.39 45.97 23.10
N MET A 431 42.64 45.39 24.04
CA MET A 431 42.76 45.57 25.49
C MET A 431 42.53 47.02 25.94
N THR A 432 41.53 47.69 25.33
CA THR A 432 41.28 49.12 25.58
C THR A 432 40.11 49.38 26.53
N THR A 433 39.08 48.54 26.50
CA THR A 433 37.85 48.70 27.29
C THR A 433 37.82 47.67 28.41
N GLN A 434 38.04 48.09 29.64
CA GLN A 434 38.02 47.18 30.78
C GLN A 434 36.59 46.73 31.13
N ILE A 435 36.41 45.43 31.33
CA ILE A 435 35.19 44.83 31.90
C ILE A 435 35.34 44.73 33.43
N ARG A 436 36.34 43.96 33.90
CA ARG A 436 36.56 43.69 35.32
C ARG A 436 37.96 43.21 35.62
N ILE A 437 38.28 43.12 36.90
CA ILE A 437 39.49 42.45 37.38
C ILE A 437 39.15 40.99 37.71
N LEU A 438 39.99 40.07 37.26
CA LEU A 438 39.98 38.66 37.62
C LEU A 438 41.00 38.43 38.73
N GLU A 439 40.56 37.80 39.82
CA GLU A 439 41.43 37.46 40.96
C GLU A 439 42.17 36.14 40.69
N VAL A 440 43.24 35.90 41.46
CA VAL A 440 43.95 34.61 41.40
C VAL A 440 43.00 33.48 41.80
N GLY A 441 42.99 32.40 41.02
CA GLY A 441 42.11 31.25 41.23
C GLY A 441 40.78 31.33 40.46
N THR A 442 40.45 32.47 39.82
CA THR A 442 39.24 32.57 38.99
C THR A 442 39.29 31.55 37.85
N LYS A 443 38.21 30.77 37.70
CA LYS A 443 38.01 29.87 36.58
C LYS A 443 37.64 30.65 35.34
N VAL A 444 38.36 30.37 34.26
CA VAL A 444 38.12 30.95 32.93
C VAL A 444 38.10 29.82 31.92
N PHE A 445 37.45 30.06 30.80
CA PHE A 445 37.19 29.06 29.78
C PHE A 445 37.65 29.59 28.43
N PHE A 446 38.59 28.91 27.77
CA PHE A 446 39.06 29.35 26.45
C PHE A 446 38.15 28.86 25.34
N GLU A 447 37.85 29.75 24.40
CA GLU A 447 37.11 29.44 23.18
C GLU A 447 38.04 29.43 21.95
N TYR A 448 39.08 30.27 21.93
CA TYR A 448 40.06 30.37 20.83
C TYR A 448 41.45 30.82 21.30
N HIS A 449 42.53 30.22 20.75
CA HIS A 449 43.84 30.23 21.40
C HIS A 449 45.11 30.26 20.49
N PRO A 450 45.21 31.12 19.45
CA PRO A 450 46.46 31.23 18.68
C PRO A 450 47.37 32.40 19.10
N ASP A 451 46.93 33.28 19.99
CA ASP A 451 47.54 34.60 20.23
C ASP A 451 47.92 34.78 21.71
N GLU A 452 48.83 35.70 22.01
CA GLU A 452 49.13 36.11 23.39
C GLU A 452 47.93 36.77 24.07
N ARG A 453 46.99 37.29 23.28
CA ARG A 453 45.71 37.84 23.74
C ARG A 453 44.61 36.85 23.40
N ILE A 454 43.96 36.34 24.42
CA ILE A 454 42.98 35.27 24.27
C ILE A 454 41.62 35.74 24.77
N GLN A 455 40.58 35.25 24.10
CA GLN A 455 39.21 35.43 24.54
C GLN A 455 38.84 34.30 25.50
N VAL A 456 38.28 34.67 26.64
CA VAL A 456 37.80 33.77 27.68
C VAL A 456 36.36 34.07 28.03
N SER A 457 35.64 33.04 28.45
CA SER A 457 34.38 33.14 29.17
C SER A 457 34.55 32.84 30.66
N LEU A 458 33.69 33.44 31.48
CA LEU A 458 33.52 33.11 32.91
C LEU A 458 32.30 32.20 33.11
N GLU A 459 32.19 31.60 34.30
CA GLU A 459 31.02 30.79 34.68
C GLU A 459 29.70 31.59 34.63
N ASP A 460 29.76 32.90 34.81
CA ASP A 460 28.60 33.80 34.73
C ASP A 460 28.23 34.20 33.29
N GLY A 461 28.91 33.63 32.29
CA GLY A 461 28.69 33.92 30.86
C GLY A 461 29.37 35.19 30.36
N THR A 462 30.11 35.92 31.21
CA THR A 462 30.87 37.10 30.76
C THR A 462 31.98 36.67 29.80
N ILE A 463 32.00 37.25 28.60
CA ILE A 463 33.04 37.02 27.59
C ILE A 463 33.96 38.25 27.49
N GLY A 464 35.26 38.03 27.36
CA GLY A 464 36.25 39.11 27.26
C GLY A 464 37.67 38.61 27.01
N TRP A 465 38.61 39.54 26.90
CA TRP A 465 39.98 39.31 26.50
C TRP A 465 40.94 39.45 27.68
N ILE A 466 41.89 38.53 27.78
CA ILE A 466 42.98 38.54 28.78
C ILE A 466 44.33 38.19 28.13
N MET A 467 45.42 38.50 28.82
CA MET A 467 46.75 38.06 28.41
C MET A 467 46.97 36.60 28.77
N ARG A 468 47.38 35.76 27.81
CA ARG A 468 47.50 34.31 27.98
C ARG A 468 48.36 33.89 29.17
N PHE A 469 49.50 34.55 29.37
CA PHE A 469 50.44 34.23 30.43
C PHE A 469 49.87 34.41 31.86
N VAL A 470 48.66 34.97 32.00
CA VAL A 470 47.99 35.14 33.31
C VAL A 470 47.21 33.91 33.74
N CYS A 471 47.06 32.90 32.86
CA CYS A 471 46.31 31.68 33.14
C CYS A 471 47.21 30.45 33.17
N SER A 472 46.73 29.38 33.80
CA SER A 472 47.41 28.09 33.87
C SER A 472 47.48 27.43 32.51
N ASP A 473 48.58 26.73 32.25
CA ASP A 473 48.67 25.84 31.10
C ASP A 473 47.59 24.77 31.19
N THR A 474 46.81 24.66 30.11
CA THR A 474 45.75 23.68 29.98
C THR A 474 46.27 22.57 29.07
N THR A 475 46.74 21.49 29.68
CA THR A 475 47.11 20.28 28.96
C THR A 475 45.88 19.70 28.23
N ASP A 476 46.11 18.98 27.12
CA ASP A 476 45.08 18.48 26.21
C ASP A 476 43.97 17.70 26.94
N LEU A 477 42.90 18.40 27.29
CA LEU A 477 41.71 17.79 27.85
C LEU A 477 41.06 16.93 26.75
N VAL A 478 41.00 15.64 27.03
CA VAL A 478 40.25 14.68 26.24
C VAL A 478 38.77 15.00 26.45
N THR A 479 38.17 15.75 25.52
CA THR A 479 36.73 16.08 25.57
C THR A 479 35.84 14.91 25.16
N THR A 480 36.44 13.89 24.57
CA THR A 480 35.79 12.65 24.16
C THR A 480 36.84 11.54 24.04
N ASP A 481 36.46 10.31 24.33
CA ASP A 481 37.24 9.10 24.02
C ASP A 481 37.04 8.62 22.57
N GLY A 482 36.35 9.42 21.74
CA GLY A 482 36.00 9.12 20.36
C GLY A 482 34.68 8.35 20.20
N THR A 483 34.03 7.94 21.29
CA THR A 483 32.74 7.22 21.27
C THR A 483 31.53 8.17 21.22
N MET A 484 31.68 9.38 21.73
CA MET A 484 30.61 10.38 21.74
C MET A 484 30.31 10.89 20.33
N ASP A 485 29.02 10.96 20.00
CA ASP A 485 28.52 11.52 18.74
C ASP A 485 27.10 12.06 18.93
N TYR A 486 26.70 13.04 18.12
CA TYR A 486 25.33 13.53 18.09
C TYR A 486 24.44 12.61 17.26
N THR A 487 23.14 12.56 17.58
CA THR A 487 22.15 11.90 16.72
C THR A 487 22.14 12.55 15.34
N GLN A 488 21.68 11.83 14.31
CA GLN A 488 21.52 12.40 12.98
C GLN A 488 20.62 13.64 13.00
N ILE A 489 19.55 13.61 13.79
CA ILE A 489 18.56 14.68 13.90
C ILE A 489 19.21 15.96 14.44
N VAL A 490 20.00 15.85 15.52
CA VAL A 490 20.76 16.97 16.07
C VAL A 490 21.78 17.51 15.07
N LYS A 491 22.45 16.64 14.30
CA LYS A 491 23.42 17.06 13.28
C LYS A 491 22.77 17.87 12.16
N GLU A 492 21.65 17.38 11.62
CA GLU A 492 20.89 18.08 10.58
C GLU A 492 20.28 19.37 11.12
N GLY A 493 19.67 19.33 12.31
CA GLY A 493 19.09 20.50 12.98
C GLY A 493 20.12 21.60 13.21
N PHE A 494 21.31 21.26 13.72
CA PHE A 494 22.37 22.23 13.96
C PHE A 494 22.76 23.00 12.70
N VAL A 495 23.01 22.31 11.58
CA VAL A 495 23.47 22.99 10.36
C VAL A 495 22.35 23.75 9.64
N ASN A 496 21.13 23.23 9.68
CA ASN A 496 19.98 23.85 9.02
C ASN A 496 19.46 25.07 9.80
N LEU A 497 19.34 24.98 11.12
CA LEU A 497 18.85 26.09 11.97
C LEU A 497 19.85 27.26 12.04
N ASN A 498 21.16 26.99 11.94
CA ASN A 498 22.16 28.06 11.77
C ASN A 498 22.14 28.69 10.36
N GLY A 499 21.39 28.13 9.42
CA GLY A 499 21.23 28.68 8.08
C GLY A 499 22.52 28.68 7.25
N TYR A 500 23.43 27.73 7.50
CA TYR A 500 24.68 27.63 6.74
C TYR A 500 24.39 27.31 5.26
N ASP A 501 25.09 27.99 4.37
CA ASP A 501 25.06 27.79 2.93
C ASP A 501 26.38 27.20 2.41
N SER A 502 26.38 26.70 1.17
CA SER A 502 27.60 26.31 0.47
C SER A 502 27.48 26.61 -1.02
N SER A 503 28.62 26.88 -1.66
CA SER A 503 28.73 27.03 -3.12
C SER A 503 28.60 25.69 -3.87
N THR A 504 28.49 24.57 -3.15
CA THR A 504 28.37 23.21 -3.69
C THR A 504 27.16 22.53 -3.06
N ASP A 505 26.77 21.38 -3.58
CA ASP A 505 25.75 20.51 -2.97
C ASP A 505 26.26 19.77 -1.70
N TYR A 506 27.42 20.15 -1.16
CA TYR A 506 28.02 19.58 0.05
C TYR A 506 28.26 20.65 1.12
N LEU A 507 28.14 20.24 2.38
CA LEU A 507 28.53 21.01 3.57
C LEU A 507 29.33 20.10 4.50
N ILE A 508 30.39 20.62 5.12
CA ILE A 508 31.17 19.91 6.13
C ILE A 508 31.07 20.64 7.46
N TRP A 509 30.79 19.91 8.52
CA TRP A 509 30.93 20.36 9.91
C TRP A 509 32.03 19.56 10.62
N VAL A 510 32.98 20.26 11.24
CA VAL A 510 33.99 19.70 12.13
C VAL A 510 33.61 20.04 13.57
N SER A 511 33.23 19.02 14.35
CA SER A 511 32.97 19.18 15.78
C SER A 511 34.25 18.95 16.57
N ARG A 512 34.78 20.03 17.17
CA ARG A 512 35.94 19.95 18.09
C ARG A 512 35.57 19.26 19.39
N TYR A 513 34.30 19.28 19.78
CA TYR A 513 33.83 18.64 21.00
C TYR A 513 33.79 17.10 20.87
N THR A 514 33.11 16.59 19.85
CA THR A 514 32.94 15.13 19.59
C THR A 514 34.06 14.52 18.76
N GLN A 515 34.99 15.33 18.24
CA GLN A 515 36.08 14.89 17.36
C GLN A 515 35.55 14.17 16.11
N LYS A 516 34.51 14.72 15.48
CA LYS A 516 33.90 14.20 14.25
C LYS A 516 34.01 15.21 13.10
N VAL A 517 34.18 14.68 11.89
CA VAL A 517 33.90 15.38 10.64
C VAL A 517 32.60 14.84 10.08
N ILE A 518 31.64 15.71 9.85
CA ILE A 518 30.28 15.39 9.45
C ILE A 518 30.06 16.02 8.08
N VAL A 519 29.75 15.20 7.09
CA VAL A 519 29.54 15.62 5.72
C VAL A 519 28.04 15.54 5.43
N PHE A 520 27.49 16.61 4.87
CA PHE A 520 26.11 16.71 4.45
C PHE A 520 26.03 16.89 2.93
N LYS A 521 24.87 16.54 2.37
CA LYS A 521 24.52 16.81 0.98
C LYS A 521 23.15 17.50 0.91
N GLY A 522 23.00 18.46 0.01
CA GLY A 522 21.76 19.22 -0.14
C GLY A 522 22.00 20.70 -0.42
N GLU A 523 21.16 21.54 0.16
CA GLU A 523 21.23 23.00 0.03
C GLU A 523 20.89 23.67 1.35
N LYS A 524 21.07 25.00 1.42
CA LYS A 524 20.77 25.80 2.63
C LYS A 524 19.39 25.47 3.18
N GLU A 525 19.31 25.27 4.50
CA GLU A 525 18.09 24.89 5.26
C GLU A 525 17.55 23.47 4.95
N ASN A 526 18.19 22.72 4.06
CA ASN A 526 17.81 21.34 3.69
C ASN A 526 19.04 20.43 3.52
N TRP A 527 19.99 20.53 4.44
CA TRP A 527 21.16 19.64 4.49
C TRP A 527 20.78 18.29 5.10
N LYS A 528 21.18 17.21 4.43
CA LYS A 528 21.00 15.82 4.89
C LYS A 528 22.32 15.16 5.18
N LEU A 529 22.39 14.43 6.29
CA LEU A 529 23.61 13.75 6.72
C LEU A 529 24.02 12.73 5.64
N LEU A 530 25.26 12.84 5.16
CA LEU A 530 25.83 11.90 4.20
C LEU A 530 26.84 10.97 4.87
N HIS A 531 27.79 11.53 5.63
CA HIS A 531 28.80 10.75 6.35
C HIS A 531 29.16 11.36 7.69
N THR A 532 29.59 10.52 8.64
CA THR A 532 30.30 10.95 9.86
C THR A 532 31.60 10.18 9.97
N PHE A 533 32.71 10.89 10.14
CA PHE A 533 34.06 10.34 10.27
C PHE A 533 34.62 10.64 11.66
N PRO A 534 35.31 9.70 12.32
CA PRO A 534 36.17 10.07 13.44
C PRO A 534 37.34 10.91 12.92
N CYS A 535 37.74 11.93 13.68
CA CYS A 535 38.88 12.78 13.35
C CYS A 535 39.71 13.12 14.58
N SER A 536 40.84 13.77 14.37
CA SER A 536 41.60 14.45 15.42
C SER A 536 41.85 15.89 15.02
N THR A 537 41.25 16.82 15.76
CA THR A 537 41.48 18.26 15.59
C THR A 537 42.79 18.70 16.26
N GLY A 538 43.07 19.99 16.20
CA GLY A 538 44.20 20.62 16.87
C GLY A 538 44.16 20.48 18.38
N LYS A 539 45.34 20.34 18.97
CA LYS A 539 45.58 20.40 20.43
C LYS A 539 45.15 21.75 21.00
N ASN A 540 45.02 21.84 22.32
CA ASN A 540 44.66 23.09 22.99
C ASN A 540 45.67 24.22 22.71
N GLU A 541 46.96 23.88 22.59
CA GLU A 541 48.03 24.84 22.27
C GLU A 541 48.06 25.28 20.80
N THR A 542 47.51 24.45 19.90
CA THR A 542 47.48 24.68 18.46
C THR A 542 46.12 24.26 17.89
N PRO A 543 45.04 24.96 18.27
CA PRO A 543 43.68 24.51 18.03
C PRO A 543 43.35 24.57 16.54
N THR A 544 42.43 23.72 16.10
CA THR A 544 41.77 23.93 14.81
C THR A 544 40.92 25.19 14.92
N PRO A 545 41.08 26.18 14.02
CA PRO A 545 40.38 27.44 14.15
C PRO A 545 38.88 27.23 14.00
N ALA A 546 38.10 27.74 14.97
CA ALA A 546 36.64 27.80 14.87
C ALA A 546 36.23 28.86 13.84
N GLY A 547 35.10 28.63 13.18
CA GLY A 547 34.57 29.55 12.18
C GLY A 547 34.06 28.85 10.92
N VAL A 548 33.77 29.66 9.91
CA VAL A 548 33.16 29.25 8.66
C VAL A 548 34.15 29.51 7.53
N PHE A 549 34.53 28.46 6.82
CA PHE A 549 35.60 28.42 5.81
C PHE A 549 35.15 27.65 4.57
N GLU A 550 36.01 27.53 3.56
CA GLU A 550 35.70 26.76 2.34
C GLU A 550 36.90 25.94 1.88
N ILE A 551 36.66 24.75 1.34
CA ILE A 551 37.73 23.98 0.70
C ILE A 551 38.19 24.72 -0.55
N PHE A 552 39.44 25.17 -0.57
CA PHE A 552 39.97 25.97 -1.67
C PHE A 552 41.09 25.29 -2.44
N LYS A 553 41.66 24.19 -1.93
CA LYS A 553 42.76 23.49 -2.57
C LYS A 553 42.87 22.03 -2.18
N HIS A 554 43.14 21.18 -3.17
CA HIS A 554 43.54 19.79 -3.00
C HIS A 554 45.03 19.61 -3.32
N THR A 555 45.78 18.98 -2.42
CA THR A 555 47.20 18.65 -2.61
C THR A 555 47.44 17.17 -2.27
N LYS A 556 48.14 16.44 -3.14
CA LYS A 556 48.34 14.99 -2.98
C LYS A 556 49.06 14.63 -1.69
N GLN A 557 50.10 15.38 -1.32
CA GLN A 557 50.93 15.08 -0.16
C GLN A 557 51.63 16.34 0.37
N TRP A 558 51.75 16.48 1.68
CA TRP A 558 52.70 17.38 2.33
C TRP A 558 53.80 16.56 3.02
N ASN A 559 55.05 17.02 2.86
CA ASN A 559 56.24 16.34 3.38
C ASN A 559 56.80 17.11 4.58
N PHE A 560 57.14 16.36 5.62
CA PHE A 560 57.81 16.87 6.82
C PHE A 560 59.14 16.12 7.01
N SER A 561 59.96 16.55 7.96
CA SER A 561 61.30 15.98 8.18
C SER A 561 61.31 14.47 8.40
N ASP A 562 60.28 13.92 9.05
CA ASP A 562 60.22 12.55 9.56
C ASP A 562 58.94 11.78 9.16
N HIS A 563 57.95 12.47 8.61
CA HIS A 563 56.67 11.88 8.20
C HIS A 563 56.07 12.63 7.01
N CYS A 564 54.98 12.11 6.46
CA CYS A 564 54.17 12.77 5.46
C CYS A 564 52.68 12.66 5.77
N VAL A 565 51.88 13.48 5.12
CA VAL A 565 50.41 13.38 5.12
C VAL A 565 49.93 13.43 3.69
N ARG A 566 48.90 12.64 3.37
CA ARG A 566 48.36 12.51 2.01
C ARG A 566 46.92 13.04 1.95
N GLN A 567 46.40 13.17 0.74
CA GLN A 567 45.00 13.54 0.47
C GLN A 567 44.59 14.82 1.22
N VAL A 568 45.37 15.87 0.98
CA VAL A 568 45.27 17.12 1.73
C VAL A 568 44.24 18.04 1.08
N SER A 569 43.15 18.33 1.81
CA SER A 569 42.08 19.24 1.41
C SER A 569 42.11 20.49 2.29
N SER A 570 42.70 21.58 1.79
CA SER A 570 42.92 22.83 2.54
C SER A 570 41.64 23.66 2.61
N PHE A 571 41.32 24.16 3.82
CA PHE A 571 40.12 24.97 4.06
C PHE A 571 40.39 26.32 4.72
N ASN A 572 41.52 26.50 5.42
CA ASN A 572 41.87 27.81 5.99
C ASN A 572 43.38 28.04 6.01
N GLY A 573 43.93 28.75 5.02
CA GLY A 573 45.36 29.08 4.94
C GLY A 573 46.27 27.84 5.01
N GLY A 574 46.78 27.54 6.20
CA GLY A 574 47.63 26.36 6.51
C GLY A 574 46.88 25.15 7.11
N HIS A 575 45.58 25.24 7.35
CA HIS A 575 44.76 24.18 7.93
C HIS A 575 44.05 23.37 6.86
N ALA A 576 44.08 22.05 7.00
CA ALA A 576 43.53 21.11 6.03
C ALA A 576 42.97 19.86 6.69
N PHE A 577 42.05 19.19 5.98
CA PHE A 577 41.78 17.77 6.18
C PHE A 577 42.91 16.98 5.53
N HIS A 578 43.44 15.97 6.23
CA HIS A 578 44.44 15.07 5.65
C HIS A 578 44.44 13.74 6.39
N THR A 579 45.12 12.74 5.82
CA THR A 579 45.33 11.46 6.50
C THR A 579 45.96 11.65 7.87
N VAL A 580 45.81 10.69 8.77
CA VAL A 580 46.75 10.51 9.89
C VAL A 580 48.21 10.53 9.43
N LEU A 581 49.16 10.67 10.36
CA LEU A 581 50.56 10.81 9.99
C LEU A 581 51.09 9.47 9.46
N LEU A 582 51.73 9.49 8.29
CA LEU A 582 52.26 8.33 7.61
C LEU A 582 53.77 8.39 7.49
N ASN A 583 54.41 7.25 7.55
CA ASN A 583 55.75 7.06 7.02
C ASN A 583 55.72 7.26 5.49
N TYR A 584 56.86 7.53 4.88
CA TYR A 584 56.95 7.75 3.43
C TYR A 584 56.56 6.52 2.60
N ASP A 585 56.69 5.32 3.16
CA ASP A 585 56.21 4.06 2.57
C ASP A 585 54.67 3.89 2.64
N GLY A 586 53.97 4.78 3.35
CA GLY A 586 52.51 4.75 3.53
C GLY A 586 52.03 4.01 4.78
N THR A 587 52.92 3.43 5.58
CA THR A 587 52.56 2.84 6.88
C THR A 587 52.28 3.92 7.93
N TYR A 588 51.60 3.58 9.03
CA TYR A 588 51.29 4.55 10.06
C TYR A 588 52.56 5.02 10.80
N TYR A 589 52.81 6.33 10.76
CA TYR A 589 53.73 6.99 11.71
C TYR A 589 52.97 7.27 13.02
N ASN A 590 51.75 7.78 12.92
CA ASN A 590 50.82 7.92 14.04
C ASN A 590 49.38 7.89 13.53
N GLY A 591 48.70 6.74 13.72
CA GLY A 591 47.33 6.49 13.24
C GLY A 591 46.21 6.89 14.21
N ARG A 592 46.50 7.59 15.30
CA ARG A 592 45.47 7.92 16.32
C ARG A 592 44.48 8.96 15.81
N VAL A 593 43.20 8.72 16.12
CA VAL A 593 42.04 9.59 15.88
C VAL A 593 41.13 9.62 17.11
N GLY A 594 40.16 10.52 17.16
CA GLY A 594 39.15 10.61 18.22
C GLY A 594 39.53 11.51 19.40
N ILE A 595 40.71 12.13 19.37
CA ILE A 595 41.20 13.05 20.40
C ILE A 595 41.96 14.24 19.78
N PRO A 596 41.99 15.42 20.42
CA PRO A 596 42.82 16.55 19.96
C PRO A 596 44.31 16.17 19.91
N LEU A 597 44.94 16.23 18.74
CA LEU A 597 46.33 15.76 18.53
C LEU A 597 47.13 16.53 17.48
N SER A 598 46.48 17.34 16.65
CA SER A 598 47.13 17.97 15.51
C SER A 598 47.69 19.36 15.87
N HIS A 599 48.47 19.95 14.95
CA HIS A 599 48.85 21.36 14.99
C HIS A 599 47.86 22.20 14.16
N GLY A 600 46.58 22.14 14.54
CA GLY A 600 45.48 22.87 13.93
C GLY A 600 44.80 22.22 12.72
N CYS A 601 45.41 21.24 12.05
CA CYS A 601 44.75 20.49 10.96
C CYS A 601 43.69 19.49 11.46
N VAL A 602 42.94 18.88 10.56
CA VAL A 602 41.98 17.81 10.90
C VAL A 602 42.49 16.49 10.35
N ARG A 603 42.96 15.61 11.24
CA ARG A 603 43.49 14.29 10.86
C ARG A 603 42.36 13.28 10.75
N LEU A 604 42.38 12.48 9.68
CA LEU A 604 41.35 11.50 9.38
C LEU A 604 41.98 10.12 9.10
N PRO A 605 41.26 9.01 9.33
CA PRO A 605 41.62 7.72 8.75
C PRO A 605 41.86 7.85 7.24
N ILE A 606 42.72 6.98 6.69
CA ILE A 606 43.21 7.12 5.31
C ILE A 606 42.06 7.20 4.30
N ASP A 607 41.09 6.29 4.41
CA ASP A 607 39.95 6.22 3.48
C ASP A 607 39.02 7.44 3.59
N ASN A 608 38.87 8.00 4.79
CA ASN A 608 38.03 9.18 5.02
C ASN A 608 38.68 10.45 4.49
N ALA A 609 40.00 10.58 4.61
CA ALA A 609 40.75 11.66 3.97
C ALA A 609 40.69 11.55 2.43
N ASP A 610 40.81 10.33 1.90
CA ASP A 610 40.67 10.05 0.47
C ASP A 610 39.28 10.41 -0.04
N TYR A 611 38.23 10.12 0.73
CA TYR A 611 36.87 10.50 0.40
C TYR A 611 36.72 12.02 0.23
N ILE A 612 37.16 12.82 1.22
CA ILE A 612 37.08 14.28 1.12
C ILE A 612 37.87 14.79 -0.09
N TYR A 613 39.09 14.28 -0.28
CA TYR A 613 39.96 14.70 -1.36
C TYR A 613 39.39 14.41 -2.76
N ARG A 614 38.71 13.28 -2.94
CA ARG A 614 38.21 12.85 -4.26
C ARG A 614 36.81 13.35 -4.58
N TYR A 615 35.92 13.35 -3.59
CA TYR A 615 34.49 13.51 -3.85
C TYR A 615 33.95 14.86 -3.39
N ILE A 616 34.65 15.58 -2.52
CA ILE A 616 34.19 16.89 -2.06
C ILE A 616 34.76 18.00 -2.95
N PRO A 617 33.90 18.75 -3.67
CA PRO A 617 34.36 19.79 -4.59
C PRO A 617 35.02 20.97 -3.88
N LEU A 618 35.82 21.73 -4.63
CA LEU A 618 36.29 23.04 -4.17
C LEU A 618 35.09 24.00 -4.05
N GLY A 619 35.11 24.88 -3.04
CA GLY A 619 33.99 25.75 -2.68
C GLY A 619 33.01 25.12 -1.68
N THR A 620 33.17 23.84 -1.32
CA THR A 620 32.39 23.22 -0.25
C THR A 620 32.65 23.94 1.07
N ARG A 621 31.56 24.28 1.75
CA ARG A 621 31.61 25.02 3.01
C ARG A 621 32.08 24.11 4.14
N VAL A 622 32.93 24.65 5.02
CA VAL A 622 33.50 23.98 6.19
C VAL A 622 33.19 24.82 7.43
N VAL A 623 32.34 24.31 8.30
CA VAL A 623 32.03 24.90 9.61
C VAL A 623 32.87 24.17 10.65
N VAL A 624 33.65 24.90 11.45
CA VAL A 624 34.39 24.35 12.58
C VAL A 624 33.79 24.92 13.86
N TYR A 625 33.29 24.06 14.73
CA TYR A 625 32.58 24.43 15.96
C TYR A 625 33.13 23.69 17.19
#